data_AF-A0A954IWX8-F1
#
_entry.id   AF-A0A954IWX8-F1
#
_cell.length_a   1.000
_cell.length_b   1.000
_cell.length_c   1.000
_cell.angle_alpha   90.00
_cell.angle_beta   90.00
_cell.angle_gamma   90.00
#
_symmetry.space_group_name_H-M   'P 1'
#
loop_
_entity.id
_entity.type
_entity.pdbx_description
1 polymer ?
#
loop_
_entity_poly.entity_id
_entity_poly.type
_entity_poly.pdbx_seq_one_letter_code
_entity_poly.pdbx_strand_id
1 'polypeptide(L)'
;GEDVVIILDSITRLARAYNTEHRGGGGILSGGIGTKALEKPKKFFGSARNIEDGGSLTILGTTLVDTGSKGDQVIFEEFKGTGNMELVLSRELAERRIFPAIDLEKSGTRKEELLLGQQVIDRVVTLRRVLSKMHHLDSMPLLIDNLNKTKSNAEFLASFKTKD
;
A
#
# COMPACT_ATOMS: atom_id res chain seq x y z
N GLY A 1 5.17 -24.65 -9.23
CA GLY A 1 6.08 -23.50 -9.07
C GLY A 1 6.27 -23.23 -7.60
N GLU A 2 7.13 -22.27 -7.23
CA GLU A 2 7.33 -21.86 -5.83
C GLU A 2 6.62 -20.52 -5.57
N ASP A 3 6.21 -20.29 -4.32
CA ASP A 3 5.67 -19.02 -3.86
C ASP A 3 6.77 -18.16 -3.23
N VAL A 4 7.12 -17.06 -3.89
CA VAL A 4 8.23 -16.19 -3.52
C VAL A 4 7.71 -14.82 -3.07
N VAL A 5 8.24 -14.34 -1.95
CA VAL A 5 7.95 -13.01 -1.41
C VAL A 5 9.23 -12.17 -1.35
N ILE A 6 9.20 -10.98 -1.95
CA ILE A 6 10.27 -9.98 -1.86
C ILE A 6 9.77 -8.80 -1.05
N ILE A 7 10.50 -8.46 0.02
CA ILE A 7 10.30 -7.22 0.79
C ILE A 7 11.41 -6.25 0.39
N LEU A 8 11.05 -5.17 -0.27
CA LEU A 8 11.98 -4.17 -0.80
C LEU A 8 11.86 -2.84 -0.04
N ASP A 9 12.92 -2.46 0.67
CA ASP A 9 13.04 -1.14 1.29
C ASP A 9 14.22 -0.35 0.67
N SER A 10 14.02 0.52 -0.33
CA SER A 10 12.75 1.01 -0.87
C SER A 10 12.74 1.09 -2.39
N ILE A 11 11.54 1.05 -2.99
CA ILE A 11 11.36 1.21 -4.43
C ILE A 11 11.78 2.60 -4.91
N THR A 12 11.62 3.63 -4.07
CA THR A 12 12.07 5.00 -4.35
C THR A 12 13.58 5.07 -4.47
N ARG A 13 14.32 4.42 -3.56
CA ARG A 13 15.79 4.37 -3.61
C ARG A 13 16.28 3.59 -4.82
N LEU A 14 15.62 2.48 -5.16
CA LEU A 14 15.90 1.71 -6.37
C LEU A 14 15.76 2.59 -7.62
N ALA A 15 14.63 3.28 -7.78
CA ALA A 15 14.38 4.16 -8.92
C ALA A 15 15.38 5.31 -9.02
N ARG A 16 15.78 5.92 -7.88
CA ARG A 16 16.82 6.96 -7.84
C ARG A 16 18.18 6.44 -8.31
N ALA A 17 18.55 5.20 -7.93
CA ALA A 17 19.80 4.58 -8.38
C ALA A 17 19.80 4.40 -9.90
N TYR A 18 18.74 3.83 -10.47
CA TYR A 18 18.58 3.69 -11.91
C TYR A 18 18.59 5.04 -12.64
N ASN A 19 17.92 6.06 -12.09
CA ASN A 19 17.94 7.41 -12.66
C ASN A 19 19.35 8.02 -12.70
N THR A 20 20.17 7.74 -11.69
CA THR A 20 21.55 8.25 -11.61
C THR A 20 22.45 7.55 -12.62
N GLU A 21 22.30 6.23 -12.77
CA GLU A 21 23.05 5.42 -13.75
C GLU A 21 22.74 5.81 -15.20
N HIS A 22 21.48 6.16 -15.50
CA HIS A 22 21.02 6.48 -16.86
C HIS A 22 21.16 7.99 -17.22
N ARG A 23 21.93 8.77 -16.43
CA ARG A 23 22.22 10.18 -16.74
C ARG A 23 23.07 10.27 -18.01
N GLY A 24 22.44 10.63 -19.13
CA GLY A 24 23.14 10.90 -20.39
C GLY A 24 22.42 10.48 -21.68
N GLY A 25 21.24 9.87 -21.61
CA GLY A 25 20.52 9.42 -22.81
C GLY A 25 19.00 9.66 -22.77
N GLY A 26 18.52 10.64 -23.53
CA GLY A 26 17.10 10.93 -23.73
C GLY A 26 16.56 12.18 -23.02
N GLY A 27 15.26 12.41 -23.16
CA GLY A 27 14.57 13.54 -22.53
C GLY A 27 14.47 13.41 -21.00
N ILE A 28 14.29 14.54 -20.32
CA ILE A 28 14.11 14.63 -18.88
C ILE A 28 12.63 14.94 -18.59
N LEU A 29 12.01 14.14 -17.76
CA LEU A 29 10.66 14.37 -17.23
C LEU A 29 10.68 15.40 -16.10
N SER A 30 9.49 15.85 -15.70
CA SER A 30 9.33 16.67 -14.50
C SER A 30 10.03 16.05 -13.29
N GLY A 31 10.63 16.87 -12.43
CA GLY A 31 11.34 16.40 -11.24
C GLY A 31 12.74 15.83 -11.48
N GLY A 32 13.30 15.93 -12.69
CA GLY A 32 14.68 15.51 -12.99
C GLY A 32 14.84 13.99 -13.19
N ILE A 33 13.75 13.32 -13.54
CA ILE A 33 13.72 11.88 -13.84
C ILE A 33 13.92 11.68 -15.33
N GLY A 34 14.89 10.88 -15.75
CA GLY A 34 15.07 10.53 -17.16
C GLY A 34 13.89 9.74 -17.69
N THR A 35 13.48 9.94 -18.94
CA THR A 35 12.30 9.28 -19.54
C THR A 35 12.38 7.75 -19.49
N LYS A 36 13.58 7.17 -19.53
CA LYS A 36 13.83 5.73 -19.44
C LYS A 36 14.24 5.24 -18.05
N ALA A 37 14.46 6.15 -17.10
CA ALA A 37 14.99 5.82 -15.78
C ALA A 37 14.07 4.89 -14.98
N LEU A 38 12.75 4.95 -15.22
CA LEU A 38 11.76 4.17 -14.51
C LEU A 38 11.40 2.85 -15.21
N GLU A 39 11.89 2.60 -16.43
CA GLU A 39 11.52 1.41 -17.20
C GLU A 39 11.92 0.11 -16.48
N LYS A 40 13.20 -0.03 -16.10
CA LYS A 40 13.69 -1.21 -15.37
C LYS A 40 13.05 -1.35 -13.97
N PRO A 41 12.99 -0.29 -13.13
CA PRO A 41 12.28 -0.36 -11.86
C PRO A 41 10.80 -0.75 -11.98
N LYS A 42 10.06 -0.21 -12.96
CA LYS A 42 8.65 -0.57 -13.20
C LYS A 42 8.52 -2.01 -13.65
N LYS A 43 9.41 -2.49 -14.54
CA LYS A 43 9.42 -3.89 -14.97
C LYS A 43 9.71 -4.83 -13.81
N PHE A 44 10.64 -4.47 -12.91
CA PHE A 44 10.91 -5.22 -11.70
C PHE A 44 9.66 -5.31 -10.81
N PHE A 45 9.04 -4.19 -10.48
CA PHE A 45 7.87 -4.18 -9.59
C PHE A 45 6.65 -4.87 -10.23
N GLY A 46 6.41 -4.63 -11.52
CA GLY A 46 5.35 -5.28 -12.31
C GLY A 46 5.64 -6.76 -12.66
N SER A 47 6.77 -7.31 -12.21
CA SER A 47 6.99 -8.76 -12.29
C SER A 47 6.12 -9.52 -11.29
N ALA A 48 5.72 -8.89 -10.18
CA ALA A 48 4.83 -9.46 -9.17
C ALA A 48 3.51 -9.90 -9.81
N ARG A 49 3.16 -11.18 -9.64
CA ARG A 49 1.96 -11.79 -10.22
C ARG A 49 1.66 -13.14 -9.57
N ASN A 50 0.40 -13.54 -9.66
CA ASN A 50 -0.03 -14.92 -9.45
C ASN A 50 0.02 -15.68 -10.79
N ILE A 51 0.50 -16.93 -10.80
CA ILE A 51 0.60 -17.76 -12.01
C ILE A 51 -0.29 -18.99 -11.82
N GLU A 52 -1.28 -19.16 -12.71
CA GLU A 52 -2.15 -20.33 -12.75
C GLU A 52 -1.33 -21.62 -12.97
N ASP A 53 -1.63 -22.66 -12.21
CA ASP A 53 -0.89 -23.95 -12.19
C ASP A 53 0.62 -23.85 -11.92
N GLY A 54 1.06 -22.70 -11.40
CA GLY A 54 2.47 -22.38 -11.16
C GLY A 54 2.75 -22.16 -9.68
N GLY A 55 2.96 -20.89 -9.34
CA GLY A 55 3.25 -20.35 -8.02
C GLY A 55 3.05 -18.84 -8.09
N SER A 56 3.52 -18.09 -7.10
CA SER A 56 3.33 -16.65 -7.04
C SER A 56 4.63 -15.89 -6.79
N LEU A 57 4.69 -14.66 -7.32
CA LEU A 57 5.69 -13.68 -6.95
C LEU A 57 4.99 -12.48 -6.31
N THR A 58 5.18 -12.32 -5.01
CA THR A 58 4.69 -11.17 -4.25
C THR A 58 5.84 -10.20 -4.01
N ILE A 59 5.64 -8.92 -4.33
CA ILE A 59 6.62 -7.87 -4.03
C ILE A 59 5.94 -6.80 -3.19
N LEU A 60 6.47 -6.57 -1.99
CA LEU A 60 6.08 -5.47 -1.11
C LEU A 60 7.22 -4.45 -1.09
N GLY A 61 7.01 -3.31 -1.75
CA GLY A 61 7.99 -2.23 -1.81
C GLY A 61 7.57 -1.04 -0.96
N THR A 62 8.43 -0.56 -0.06
CA THR A 62 8.20 0.73 0.58
C THR A 62 8.44 1.85 -0.42
N THR A 63 7.64 2.91 -0.35
CA THR A 63 7.82 4.13 -1.14
C THR A 63 7.85 5.33 -0.21
N LEU A 64 8.74 6.28 -0.50
CA LEU A 64 8.81 7.54 0.22
C LEU A 64 7.85 8.55 -0.42
N VAL A 65 7.08 9.22 0.42
CA VAL A 65 6.15 10.31 0.07
C VAL A 65 6.45 11.53 0.93
N ASP A 66 5.98 12.70 0.51
CA ASP A 66 6.14 13.97 1.25
C ASP A 66 7.58 14.28 1.65
N THR A 67 8.54 13.96 0.77
CA THR A 67 9.99 14.20 0.98
C THR A 67 10.43 15.62 0.57
N GLY A 68 9.52 16.40 -0.03
CA GLY A 68 9.84 17.68 -0.67
C GLY A 68 10.50 17.56 -2.06
N SER A 69 10.85 16.35 -2.51
CA SER A 69 11.43 16.11 -3.84
C SER A 69 10.34 15.90 -4.89
N LYS A 70 10.30 16.78 -5.91
CA LYS A 70 9.45 16.58 -7.10
C LYS A 70 9.74 15.24 -7.80
N GLY A 71 11.01 14.81 -7.80
CA GLY A 71 11.40 13.52 -8.40
C GLY A 71 10.80 12.33 -7.66
N ASP A 72 10.73 12.37 -6.32
CA ASP A 72 10.12 11.30 -5.54
C ASP A 72 8.61 11.26 -5.74
N GLN A 73 7.97 12.42 -5.86
CA GLN A 73 6.55 12.51 -6.18
C GLN A 73 6.24 11.86 -7.54
N VAL A 74 7.07 12.13 -8.56
CA VAL A 74 6.92 11.48 -9.87
C VAL A 74 7.15 9.96 -9.78
N ILE A 75 8.17 9.52 -9.04
CA ILE A 75 8.41 8.10 -8.80
C ILE A 75 7.19 7.44 -8.13
N PHE A 76 6.64 8.07 -7.09
CA PHE A 76 5.49 7.56 -6.37
C PHE A 76 4.28 7.37 -7.29
N GLU A 77 3.90 8.40 -8.07
CA GLU A 77 2.75 8.33 -8.98
C GLU A 77 2.92 7.23 -10.04
N GLU A 78 4.13 7.05 -10.57
CA GLU A 78 4.43 6.01 -11.56
C GLU A 78 4.29 4.59 -10.99
N PHE A 79 4.68 4.37 -9.74
CA PHE A 79 4.53 3.07 -9.08
C PHE A 79 3.13 2.82 -8.55
N LYS A 80 2.42 3.87 -8.14
CA LYS A 80 1.00 3.80 -7.74
C LYS A 80 0.14 3.21 -8.86
N GLY A 81 0.41 3.60 -10.11
CA GLY A 81 -0.25 3.03 -11.29
C GLY A 81 0.11 1.57 -11.59
N THR A 82 1.26 1.09 -11.09
CA THR A 82 1.80 -0.25 -11.37
C THR A 82 1.33 -1.29 -10.36
N GLY A 83 1.19 -0.91 -9.09
CA GLY A 83 0.75 -1.80 -8.01
C GLY A 83 -0.77 -2.04 -7.97
N ASN A 84 -1.18 -3.01 -7.15
CA ASN A 84 -2.58 -3.34 -6.89
C ASN A 84 -2.98 -3.25 -5.40
N MET A 85 -2.04 -3.00 -4.50
CA MET A 85 -2.26 -2.80 -3.07
C MET A 85 -1.45 -1.61 -2.57
N GLU A 86 -2.07 -0.78 -1.74
CA GLU A 86 -1.46 0.37 -1.09
C GLU A 86 -1.74 0.31 0.43
N LEU A 87 -0.68 0.36 1.23
CA LEU A 87 -0.76 0.54 2.68
C LEU A 87 -0.14 1.90 3.03
N VAL A 88 -0.99 2.88 3.27
CA VAL A 88 -0.59 4.27 3.51
C VAL A 88 -0.35 4.49 5.00
N LEU A 89 0.77 5.12 5.33
CA LEU A 89 1.11 5.46 6.71
C LEU A 89 0.94 6.97 6.94
N SER A 90 0.29 7.34 8.04
CA SER A 90 0.06 8.74 8.42
C SER A 90 1.18 9.25 9.31
N ARG A 91 1.81 10.35 8.87
CA ARG A 91 2.79 11.10 9.68
C ARG A 91 2.16 11.63 10.97
N GLU A 92 0.92 12.12 10.91
CA GLU A 92 0.24 12.71 12.07
C GLU A 92 -0.07 11.67 13.15
N LEU A 93 -0.47 10.45 12.77
CA LEU A 93 -0.63 9.34 13.71
C LEU A 93 0.71 8.99 14.38
N ALA A 94 1.79 8.90 13.59
CA ALA A 94 3.11 8.57 14.09
C ALA A 94 3.68 9.65 15.04
N GLU A 95 3.50 10.93 14.73
CA GLU A 95 3.91 12.07 15.58
C GLU A 95 3.21 12.05 16.94
N ARG A 96 1.95 11.57 16.99
CA ARG A 96 1.20 11.36 18.24
C ARG A 96 1.48 10.00 18.90
N ARG A 97 2.43 9.22 18.39
CA ARG A 97 2.81 7.88 18.88
C ARG A 97 1.66 6.85 18.84
N ILE A 98 0.74 7.00 17.90
CA ILE A 98 -0.33 6.02 17.67
C ILE A 98 0.16 5.00 16.65
N PHE A 99 0.30 3.74 17.07
CA PHE A 99 0.78 2.65 16.22
C PHE A 99 -0.17 1.45 16.22
N PRO A 100 -0.37 0.79 15.06
CA PRO A 100 0.23 1.09 13.76
C PRO A 100 -0.34 2.39 13.14
N ALA A 101 0.52 3.22 12.56
CA ALA A 101 0.16 4.55 12.05
C ALA A 101 -0.46 4.48 10.65
N ILE A 102 -1.48 3.64 10.46
CA ILE A 102 -2.08 3.35 9.16
C ILE A 102 -3.20 4.36 8.86
N ASP A 103 -3.16 4.95 7.67
CA ASP A 103 -4.28 5.71 7.10
C ASP A 103 -5.25 4.70 6.45
N LEU A 104 -6.30 4.33 7.18
CA LEU A 104 -7.24 3.30 6.75
C LEU A 104 -8.04 3.72 5.52
N GLU A 105 -8.34 5.00 5.37
CA GLU A 105 -9.15 5.52 4.26
C GLU A 105 -8.37 5.44 2.94
N LYS A 106 -7.09 5.81 2.97
CA LYS A 106 -6.23 5.77 1.78
C LYS A 106 -5.65 4.39 1.47
N SER A 107 -5.68 3.47 2.41
CA SER A 107 -5.18 2.10 2.22
C SER A 107 -6.24 1.19 1.58
N GLY A 108 -5.82 0.31 0.66
CA GLY A 108 -6.73 -0.61 -0.01
C GLY A 108 -6.05 -1.58 -0.95
N THR A 109 -6.79 -2.61 -1.36
CA THR A 109 -6.35 -3.61 -2.35
C THR A 109 -7.39 -3.72 -3.45
N ARG A 110 -6.95 -3.70 -4.72
CA ARG A 110 -7.84 -3.92 -5.86
C ARG A 110 -8.27 -5.38 -5.90
N LYS A 111 -9.53 -5.63 -6.24
CA LYS A 111 -10.13 -6.96 -6.32
C LYS A 111 -10.01 -7.76 -5.00
N GLU A 112 -10.22 -7.10 -3.87
CA GLU A 112 -10.15 -7.75 -2.55
C GLU A 112 -11.19 -8.88 -2.38
N GLU A 113 -12.24 -8.90 -3.20
CA GLU A 113 -13.23 -9.97 -3.28
C GLU A 113 -12.69 -11.33 -3.75
N LEU A 114 -11.52 -11.35 -4.37
CA LEU A 114 -10.82 -12.59 -4.70
C LEU A 114 -10.03 -13.15 -3.51
N LEU A 115 -9.78 -12.33 -2.49
CA LEU A 115 -8.94 -12.66 -1.33
C LEU A 115 -9.77 -12.93 -0.07
N LEU A 116 -10.91 -12.27 0.06
CA LEU A 116 -11.77 -12.32 1.24
C LEU A 116 -13.14 -12.90 0.87
N GLY A 117 -13.72 -13.71 1.75
CA GLY A 117 -15.10 -14.18 1.56
C GLY A 117 -16.11 -13.04 1.66
N GLN A 118 -17.25 -13.15 0.95
CA GLN A 118 -18.27 -12.10 0.87
C GLN A 118 -18.70 -11.55 2.23
N GLN A 119 -18.95 -12.42 3.21
CA GLN A 119 -19.34 -12.01 4.57
C GLN A 119 -18.29 -11.14 5.27
N VAL A 120 -17.00 -11.41 5.02
CA VAL A 120 -15.89 -10.61 5.58
C VAL A 120 -15.87 -9.24 4.92
N ILE A 121 -16.04 -9.19 3.59
CA ILE A 121 -16.10 -7.92 2.84
C ILE A 121 -17.22 -7.04 3.36
N ASP A 122 -18.43 -7.57 3.52
CA ASP A 122 -19.59 -6.77 3.95
C ASP A 122 -19.37 -6.15 5.35
N ARG A 123 -18.72 -6.90 6.24
CA ARG A 123 -18.33 -6.44 7.58
C ARG A 123 -17.21 -5.40 7.51
N VAL A 124 -16.17 -5.63 6.70
CA VAL A 124 -15.06 -4.68 6.50
C VAL A 124 -15.57 -3.36 5.88
N VAL A 125 -16.48 -3.43 4.92
CA VAL A 125 -17.11 -2.23 4.32
C VAL A 125 -17.93 -1.48 5.37
N THR A 126 -18.68 -2.18 6.21
CA THR A 126 -19.44 -1.56 7.30
C THR A 126 -18.51 -0.89 8.31
N LEU A 127 -17.44 -1.58 8.73
CA LEU A 127 -16.39 -1.02 9.57
C LEU A 127 -15.77 0.24 8.96
N ARG A 128 -15.37 0.19 7.68
CA ARG A 128 -14.80 1.34 6.96
C ARG A 128 -15.76 2.54 6.95
N ARG A 129 -17.06 2.31 6.71
CA ARG A 129 -18.09 3.38 6.75
C ARG A 129 -18.29 3.98 8.14
N VAL A 130 -18.07 3.21 9.20
CA VAL A 130 -18.14 3.73 10.58
C VAL A 130 -16.91 4.58 10.86
N LEU A 131 -15.71 4.06 10.56
CA LEU A 131 -14.46 4.76 10.82
C LEU A 131 -14.31 6.04 9.96
N SER A 132 -14.81 6.05 8.72
CA SER A 132 -14.74 7.21 7.82
C SER A 132 -15.59 8.41 8.28
N LYS A 133 -16.46 8.23 9.29
CA LYS A 133 -17.22 9.34 9.90
C LYS A 133 -16.45 10.04 11.01
N MET A 134 -15.28 9.50 11.39
CA MET A 134 -14.44 10.01 12.45
C MET A 134 -13.17 10.62 11.86
N HIS A 135 -12.56 11.54 12.59
CA HIS A 135 -11.21 11.99 12.24
C HIS A 135 -10.23 10.83 12.41
N HIS A 136 -9.23 10.69 11.52
CA HIS A 136 -8.37 9.51 11.53
C HIS A 136 -7.62 9.33 12.87
N LEU A 137 -7.28 10.45 13.54
CA LEU A 137 -6.61 10.46 14.84
C LEU A 137 -7.43 9.84 15.96
N ASP A 138 -8.76 9.86 15.85
CA ASP A 138 -9.67 9.26 16.83
C ASP A 138 -10.06 7.83 16.41
N SER A 139 -10.19 7.62 15.09
CA SER A 139 -10.60 6.33 14.51
C SER A 139 -9.58 5.22 14.78
N MET A 140 -8.27 5.51 14.69
CA MET A 140 -7.23 4.51 14.83
C MET A 140 -7.09 4.02 16.28
N PRO A 141 -7.03 4.88 17.32
CA PRO A 141 -7.09 4.44 18.71
C PRO A 141 -8.36 3.65 19.04
N LEU A 142 -9.52 4.09 18.54
CA LEU A 142 -10.78 3.36 18.75
C LEU A 142 -10.72 1.96 18.13
N LEU A 143 -10.17 1.83 16.91
CA LEU A 143 -9.98 0.53 16.27
C LEU A 143 -9.05 -0.36 17.09
N ILE A 144 -7.91 0.16 17.54
CA ILE A 144 -6.93 -0.59 18.37
C ILE A 144 -7.58 -1.07 19.66
N ASP A 145 -8.30 -0.19 20.37
CA ASP A 145 -8.97 -0.52 21.62
C ASP A 145 -10.02 -1.63 21.44
N ASN A 146 -10.80 -1.59 20.36
CA ASN A 146 -11.78 -2.64 20.08
C ASN A 146 -11.12 -3.95 19.63
N LEU A 147 -10.04 -3.91 18.84
CA LEU A 147 -9.30 -5.11 18.46
C LEU A 147 -8.70 -5.80 19.69
N ASN A 148 -8.10 -5.05 20.62
CA ASN A 148 -7.50 -5.57 21.85
C ASN A 148 -8.50 -6.25 22.80
N LYS A 149 -9.79 -5.94 22.68
CA LYS A 149 -10.85 -6.59 23.47
C LYS A 149 -11.26 -7.95 22.91
N THR A 150 -10.75 -8.34 21.74
CA THR A 150 -11.10 -9.58 21.06
C THR A 150 -9.87 -10.45 20.87
N LYS A 151 -10.07 -11.77 20.76
CA LYS A 151 -8.97 -12.72 20.57
C LYS A 151 -8.59 -12.90 19.09
N SER A 152 -9.46 -12.50 18.18
CA SER A 152 -9.24 -12.66 16.73
C SER A 152 -10.01 -11.63 15.91
N ASN A 153 -9.53 -11.38 14.68
CA ASN A 153 -10.25 -10.55 13.71
C ASN A 153 -11.63 -11.10 13.38
N ALA A 154 -11.82 -12.42 13.40
CA ALA A 154 -13.11 -13.05 13.14
C ALA A 154 -14.14 -12.69 14.22
N GLU A 155 -13.74 -12.74 15.49
CA GLU A 155 -14.56 -12.32 16.64
C GLU A 155 -14.87 -10.82 16.58
N PHE A 156 -13.86 -9.99 16.31
CA PHE A 156 -14.05 -8.55 16.12
C PHE A 156 -15.05 -8.24 15.01
N LEU A 157 -14.87 -8.82 13.83
CA LEU A 157 -15.75 -8.58 12.70
C LEU A 157 -17.16 -9.13 12.93
N ALA A 158 -17.33 -10.20 13.71
CA ALA A 158 -18.64 -10.74 14.07
C ALA A 158 -19.49 -9.78 14.92
N SER A 159 -18.87 -8.81 15.61
CA SER A 159 -19.61 -7.78 16.35
C SER A 159 -20.33 -6.78 15.44
N PHE A 160 -19.94 -6.68 14.16
CA PHE A 160 -20.58 -5.82 13.18
C PHE A 160 -21.73 -6.57 12.50
N LYS A 161 -22.97 -6.13 12.77
CA LYS A 161 -24.15 -6.63 12.09
C LYS A 161 -24.15 -6.17 10.63
N THR A 162 -24.20 -7.10 9.70
CA THR A 162 -24.58 -6.83 8.31
C THR A 162 -26.11 -6.77 8.24
N LYS A 163 -26.67 -5.98 7.31
CA LYS A 163 -28.10 -6.11 7.01
C LYS A 163 -28.29 -7.48 6.36
N ASP A 164 -29.19 -8.29 6.93
CA ASP A 164 -29.63 -9.56 6.34
C ASP A 164 -30.23 -9.34 4.94
#